data_AF-A0AA37GHR4-F1
#
_entry.id   AF-A0AA37GHR4-F1
#
_cell.length_a   1.000
_cell.length_b   1.000
_cell.length_c   1.000
_cell.angle_alpha   90.00
_cell.angle_beta   90.00
_cell.angle_gamma   90.00
#
_symmetry.space_group_name_H-M   'P 1'
#
loop_
_entity.id
_entity.type
_entity.pdbx_description
1 polymer ?
#
loop_
_entity_poly.entity_id
_entity_poly.type
_entity_poly.pdbx_seq_one_letter_code
_entity_poly.pdbx_strand_id
1 'polypeptide(L)'
;MNFLAYPRQTAKHYRIETPAFFDFDKGRAFILEGSENAKVTLTTIEDIAEVTARAVEYDGEWPTVGGISGQKVTVGEIIRLGERIRGK
;
A
#
# COMPACT_ATOMS: atom_id res chain seq x y z
N MET A 1 -2.97 8.66 -8.30
CA MET A 1 -1.70 9.03 -7.64
C MET A 1 -1.02 10.04 -8.56
N ASN A 2 -0.82 11.29 -8.12
CA ASN A 2 -0.27 12.32 -9.02
C ASN A 2 1.27 12.49 -8.92
N PHE A 3 1.95 11.91 -7.91
CA PHE A 3 3.39 12.17 -7.71
C PHE A 3 4.14 11.00 -7.06
N LEU A 4 5.36 10.73 -7.54
CA LEU A 4 6.41 9.95 -6.88
C LEU A 4 7.10 10.83 -5.84
N ALA A 5 6.42 11.10 -4.72
CA ALA A 5 6.86 12.12 -3.77
C ALA A 5 7.77 11.59 -2.64
N TYR A 6 8.02 10.28 -2.56
CA TYR A 6 8.88 9.72 -1.52
C TYR A 6 10.26 10.41 -1.49
N PRO A 7 10.79 10.77 -0.29
CA PRO A 7 10.23 10.60 1.04
C PRO A 7 9.42 11.81 1.56
N ARG A 8 9.13 12.79 0.70
CA ARG A 8 8.45 14.04 1.04
C ARG A 8 6.95 13.82 1.25
N GLN A 9 6.43 14.29 2.37
CA GLN A 9 4.99 14.31 2.63
C GLN A 9 4.31 15.40 1.78
N THR A 10 3.35 15.01 0.96
CA THR A 10 2.59 15.91 0.08
C THR A 10 1.13 16.07 0.48
N ALA A 11 0.59 15.21 1.35
CA ALA A 11 -0.76 15.32 1.89
C ALA A 11 -0.74 15.46 3.42
N LYS A 12 -1.71 16.20 3.97
CA LYS A 12 -1.79 16.51 5.40
C LYS A 12 -1.96 15.26 6.28
N HIS A 13 -2.76 14.30 5.83
CA HIS A 13 -3.18 13.13 6.61
C HIS A 13 -2.68 11.79 6.06
N TYR A 14 -1.92 11.81 4.95
CA TYR A 14 -1.42 10.59 4.33
C TYR A 14 0.03 10.80 3.87
N ARG A 15 0.94 10.00 4.44
CA ARG A 15 2.35 10.02 4.05
C ARG A 15 2.59 8.92 3.03
N ILE A 16 3.17 9.28 1.89
CA ILE A 16 3.63 8.30 0.91
C ILE A 16 4.98 7.77 1.41
N GLU A 17 4.99 6.55 1.93
CA GLU A 17 6.19 5.89 2.48
C GLU A 17 6.84 4.90 1.50
N THR A 18 6.23 4.70 0.34
CA THR A 18 6.69 3.73 -0.64
C THR A 18 7.55 4.40 -1.73
N PRO A 19 8.83 3.96 -1.93
CA PRO A 19 9.70 4.46 -3.00
C PRO A 19 9.41 3.78 -4.36
N ALA A 20 8.16 3.38 -4.60
CA ALA A 20 7.78 2.57 -5.73
C ALA A 20 6.35 2.87 -6.24
N PHE A 21 6.13 2.66 -7.52
CA PHE A 21 4.82 2.64 -8.18
C PHE A 21 4.70 1.40 -9.06
N PHE A 22 3.55 0.73 -8.98
CA PHE A 22 3.31 -0.53 -9.69
C PHE A 22 2.13 -0.37 -10.65
N ASP A 23 2.36 -0.68 -11.93
CA ASP A 23 1.35 -0.81 -12.97
C ASP A 23 1.35 -2.27 -13.44
N PHE A 24 0.59 -3.11 -12.74
CA PHE A 24 0.50 -4.54 -13.05
C PHE A 24 -0.19 -4.82 -14.37
N ASP A 25 -1.07 -3.93 -14.83
CA ASP A 25 -1.73 -4.06 -16.12
C ASP A 25 -0.69 -4.00 -17.25
N LYS A 26 0.16 -2.98 -17.22
CA LYS A 26 1.23 -2.81 -18.21
C LYS A 26 2.48 -3.65 -17.91
N GLY A 27 2.57 -4.27 -16.73
CA GLY A 27 3.75 -5.01 -16.29
C GLY A 27 4.94 -4.08 -16.11
N ARG A 28 4.74 -2.96 -15.43
CA ARG A 28 5.78 -1.95 -15.19
C ARG A 28 5.84 -1.61 -13.72
N ALA A 29 7.05 -1.45 -13.20
CA ALA A 29 7.30 -0.88 -11.89
C ALA A 29 8.30 0.27 -12.04
N PHE A 30 8.03 1.37 -11.35
CA PHE A 30 8.98 2.48 -11.19
C PHE A 30 9.44 2.44 -9.76
N ILE A 31 10.73 2.17 -9.53
CA ILE A 31 11.30 2.06 -8.19
C ILE A 31 12.53 2.96 -8.08
N LEU A 32 12.80 3.45 -6.88
CA LEU A 32 14.10 4.05 -6.58
C LEU A 32 15.17 2.95 -6.60
N GLU A 33 16.31 3.20 -7.25
CA GLU A 33 17.41 2.24 -7.30
C GLU A 33 17.86 1.81 -5.89
N GLY A 34 17.99 0.51 -5.65
CA GLY A 34 18.36 -0.06 -4.35
C GLY A 34 17.21 -0.15 -3.32
N SER A 35 15.98 0.17 -3.71
CA SER A 35 14.81 0.17 -2.82
C SER A 35 14.02 -1.16 -2.79
N GLU A 36 14.55 -2.23 -3.36
CA GLU A 36 13.88 -3.54 -3.46
C GLU A 36 13.54 -4.13 -2.09
N ASN A 37 14.31 -3.77 -1.06
CA ASN A 37 14.08 -4.19 0.33
C ASN A 37 13.16 -3.24 1.12
N ALA A 38 12.71 -2.12 0.52
CA ALA A 38 11.77 -1.22 1.16
C ALA A 38 10.46 -1.96 1.45
N LYS A 39 9.98 -1.85 2.69
CA LYS A 39 8.77 -2.52 3.14
C LYS A 39 7.55 -1.66 2.82
N VAL A 40 6.49 -2.32 2.37
CA VAL A 40 5.18 -1.72 2.17
C VAL A 40 4.13 -2.58 2.87
N THR A 41 3.03 -1.95 3.26
CA THR A 41 1.86 -2.67 3.79
C THR A 41 0.76 -2.59 2.76
N LEU A 42 0.27 -3.75 2.32
CA LEU A 42 -0.85 -3.86 1.39
C LEU A 42 -2.07 -4.39 2.15
N THR A 43 -3.18 -3.71 2.02
CA THR A 43 -4.48 -4.11 2.58
C THR A 43 -5.45 -4.24 1.41
N THR A 44 -6.28 -5.29 1.41
CA THR A 44 -7.28 -5.48 0.35
C THR A 44 -8.38 -4.42 0.45
N ILE A 45 -9.10 -4.17 -0.64
CA ILE A 45 -10.20 -3.19 -0.60
C ILE A 45 -11.38 -3.74 0.21
N GLU A 46 -11.53 -5.06 0.23
CA GLU A 46 -12.51 -5.79 1.02
C GLU A 46 -12.27 -5.60 2.52
N ASP A 47 -11.03 -5.76 2.98
CA ASP A 47 -10.68 -5.53 4.40
C ASP A 47 -10.94 -4.07 4.82
N ILE A 48 -10.63 -3.12 3.94
CA ILE A 48 -10.91 -1.69 4.18
C ILE A 48 -12.42 -1.45 4.25
N ALA A 49 -13.20 -2.02 3.34
CA ALA A 49 -14.65 -1.87 3.30
C ALA A 49 -15.30 -2.46 4.56
N GLU A 50 -14.88 -3.64 4.99
CA GLU A 50 -15.38 -4.31 6.19
C GLU A 50 -15.13 -3.47 7.45
N VAL A 51 -13.91 -2.96 7.62
CA VAL A 51 -13.59 -2.11 8.77
C VAL A 51 -14.34 -0.79 8.73
N THR A 52 -14.48 -0.19 7.53
CA THR A 52 -15.25 1.05 7.37
C THR A 52 -16.71 0.85 7.74
N ALA A 53 -17.34 -0.25 7.31
CA ALA A 53 -18.72 -0.57 7.68
C ALA A 53 -18.87 -0.72 9.20
N ARG A 54 -17.97 -1.49 9.83
CA ARG A 54 -17.95 -1.64 11.30
C ARG A 54 -17.78 -0.31 12.03
N ALA A 55 -16.96 0.60 11.50
CA ALA A 55 -16.74 1.91 12.10
C ALA A 55 -17.98 2.81 12.03
N VAL A 56 -18.76 2.72 10.95
CA VAL A 56 -20.01 3.48 10.79
C VAL A 56 -21.11 2.96 11.72
N GLU A 57 -21.17 1.65 11.94
CA GLU A 57 -22.18 1.00 12.78
C GLU A 57 -21.82 0.95 14.27
N TYR A 58 -20.64 1.44 14.65
CA TYR A 58 -20.17 1.37 16.03
C TYR A 58 -20.75 2.50 16.89
N ASP A 59 -21.62 2.14 17.84
CA ASP A 59 -22.29 3.09 18.75
C ASP A 59 -21.35 3.74 19.78
N GLY A 60 -20.12 3.24 19.95
CA GLY A 60 -19.14 3.73 20.91
C GLY A 60 -18.09 4.67 20.30
N GLU A 61 -17.11 5.08 21.12
CA GLU A 61 -15.95 5.82 20.63
C GLU A 61 -14.99 4.89 19.88
N TRP A 62 -14.77 5.17 18.59
CA TRP A 62 -13.79 4.43 17.80
C TRP A 62 -12.38 4.65 18.36
N PRO A 63 -11.56 3.60 18.53
CA PRO A 63 -10.22 3.76 19.08
C PRO A 63 -9.32 4.56 18.14
N THR A 64 -8.43 5.37 18.72
CA THR A 64 -7.39 6.12 17.97
C THR A 64 -6.51 5.19 17.11
N VAL A 65 -6.32 3.95 17.55
CA VAL A 65 -5.65 2.89 16.78
C VAL A 65 -6.68 1.82 16.40
N GLY A 66 -7.18 1.88 15.17
CA GLY A 66 -8.23 0.99 14.65
C GLY A 66 -7.79 -0.45 14.33
N GLY A 67 -6.51 -0.78 14.50
CA GLY A 67 -6.01 -2.16 14.41
C GLY A 67 -6.00 -2.81 13.02
N ILE A 68 -6.34 -2.09 11.94
CA ILE A 68 -6.23 -2.62 10.57
C ILE A 68 -4.77 -2.98 10.30
N SER A 69 -4.49 -4.26 10.07
CA SER A 69 -3.17 -4.75 9.71
C SER A 69 -3.24 -5.39 8.32
N GLY A 70 -2.51 -4.80 7.37
CA GLY A 70 -2.30 -5.42 6.06
C GLY A 70 -1.13 -6.40 6.07
N GLN A 71 -0.83 -6.96 4.90
CA GLN A 71 0.36 -7.77 4.69
C GLN A 71 1.59 -6.89 4.47
N LYS A 72 2.66 -7.16 5.23
CA LYS A 72 3.96 -6.52 5.04
C LYS A 72 4.79 -7.32 4.05
N VAL A 73 5.20 -6.68 2.97
CA VAL A 73 6.02 -7.25 1.90
C VAL A 73 7.09 -6.25 1.48
N THR A 74 8.11 -6.68 0.78
CA THR A 74 9.08 -5.78 0.14
C THR A 74 8.68 -5.41 -1.28
N VAL A 75 9.19 -4.29 -1.78
CA VAL A 75 9.04 -3.88 -3.19
C VAL A 75 9.49 -5.00 -4.13
N GLY A 76 10.61 -5.65 -3.84
CA GLY A 76 11.13 -6.76 -4.65
C GLY A 76 10.26 -8.01 -4.61
N GLU A 77 9.60 -8.31 -3.48
CA GLU A 77 8.62 -9.40 -3.39
C GLU A 77 7.40 -9.14 -4.27
N ILE A 78 6.91 -7.90 -4.29
CA ILE A 78 5.80 -7.48 -5.15
C ILE A 78 6.16 -7.63 -6.62
N ILE A 79 7.36 -7.21 -7.02
CA ILE A 79 7.84 -7.36 -8.40
C ILE A 79 7.88 -8.83 -8.81
N ARG A 80 8.52 -9.69 -8.00
CA ARG A 80 8.57 -11.14 -8.26
C ARG A 80 7.20 -11.80 -8.33
N LEU A 81 6.26 -11.33 -7.49
CA LEU A 81 4.88 -11.80 -7.54
C LEU A 81 4.21 -11.39 -8.85
N GLY A 82 4.41 -10.14 -9.28
CA GLY A 82 3.96 -9.64 -10.58
C GLY A 82 4.50 -10.45 -11.74
N GLU A 83 5.81 -10.65 -11.81
CA GLU A 83 6.50 -11.44 -12.85
C GLU A 83 5.94 -12.86 -12.91
N ARG A 84 5.75 -13.50 -11.75
CA ARG A 84 5.18 -14.86 -11.66
C ARG A 84 3.75 -14.93 -12.19
N ILE A 85 2.90 -13.97 -11.83
CA ILE A 85 1.49 -13.96 -12.22
C ILE A 85 1.32 -13.57 -13.69
N ARG A 86 2.16 -12.66 -14.20
CA ARG A 86 2.04 -12.09 -15.56
C ARG A 86 2.89 -12.79 -16.60
N GLY A 87 3.90 -13.56 -16.20
CA GLY A 87 4.86 -14.23 -17.09
C GLY A 87 5.82 -13.26 -17.80
N LYS A 88 5.93 -12.03 -17.32
CA LYS A 88 6.77 -10.95 -17.85
C LYS A 88 7.07 -9.92 -16.77
#